data_AF-A0A918ZFT1-F1
#
_entry.id   AF-A0A918ZFT1-F1
#
_cell.length_a   1.000
_cell.length_b   1.000
_cell.length_c   1.000
_cell.angle_alpha   90.00
_cell.angle_beta   90.00
_cell.angle_gamma   90.00
#
_symmetry.space_group_name_H-M   'P 1'
#
loop_
_entity.id
_entity.type
_entity.pdbx_description
1 polymer ?
#
loop_
_entity_poly.entity_id
_entity_poly.type
_entity_poly.pdbx_seq_one_letter_code
_entity_poly.pdbx_strand_id
1 'polypeptide(L)'
;MLVLVLVLWLLRWLLFRLEFGAGLIKLRGDPCWRNPACLHYHHETQPLPGPLSWFFHHLPGPVHRVEVAANHVAQLVVPFALFTPQAPSPG
;
A
#
# COMPACT_ATOMS: atom_id res chain seq x y z
N MET A 1 -28.77 -0.80 -13.42
CA MET A 1 -27.77 -1.89 -13.31
C MET A 1 -26.44 -1.55 -13.97
N LEU A 2 -26.41 -1.16 -15.26
CA LEU A 2 -25.18 -0.80 -15.99
C LEU A 2 -24.36 0.34 -15.37
N VAL A 3 -25.02 1.42 -14.93
CA VAL A 3 -24.35 2.59 -14.32
C VAL A 3 -23.57 2.21 -13.07
N LEU A 4 -24.17 1.39 -12.19
CA LEU A 4 -23.51 0.92 -10.96
C LEU A 4 -22.29 0.04 -11.30
N VAL A 5 -22.43 -0.86 -12.27
CA VAL A 5 -21.32 -1.70 -12.74
C VAL A 5 -20.17 -0.84 -13.28
N LEU A 6 -20.48 0.16 -14.10
CA LEU A 6 -19.49 1.10 -14.63
C LEU A 6 -18.78 1.86 -13.50
N VAL A 7 -19.54 2.39 -12.52
CA VAL A 7 -18.97 3.10 -11.36
C VAL A 7 -18.01 2.20 -10.57
N LEU A 8 -18.40 0.94 -10.30
CA LEU A 8 -17.54 -0.01 -9.59
C LEU A 8 -16.25 -0.32 -10.36
N TRP A 9 -16.32 -0.45 -11.69
CA TRP A 9 -15.14 -0.63 -12.53
C TRP A 9 -14.22 0.59 -12.52
N LEU A 10 -14.78 1.80 -12.57
CA LEU A 10 -14.01 3.03 -12.47
C LEU A 10 -13.34 3.17 -11.09
N LEU A 11 -14.03 2.82 -10.01
CA LEU A 11 -13.45 2.81 -8.66
C LEU A 11 -12.32 1.79 -8.52
N ARG A 12 -12.49 0.56 -9.03
CA ARG A 12 -11.43 -0.45 -9.05
C ARG A 12 -10.22 0.01 -9.86
N TRP A 13 -10.46 0.61 -11.02
CA TRP A 13 -9.40 1.14 -11.87
C TRP A 13 -8.65 2.30 -11.20
N LEU A 14 -9.38 3.21 -10.56
CA LEU A 14 -8.80 4.31 -9.80
C LEU A 14 -7.93 3.80 -8.64
N LEU A 15 -8.48 2.89 -7.83
CA LEU A 15 -7.77 2.30 -6.69
C LEU A 15 -6.51 1.55 -7.14
N PHE A 16 -6.61 0.77 -8.22
CA PHE A 16 -5.46 0.10 -8.81
C PHE A 16 -4.37 1.09 -9.18
N ARG A 17 -4.71 2.14 -9.94
CA ARG A 17 -3.72 3.15 -10.38
C ARG A 17 -3.08 3.89 -9.21
N LEU A 18 -3.86 4.16 -8.16
CA LEU A 18 -3.39 4.86 -6.97
C LEU A 18 -2.36 4.03 -6.22
N GLU A 19 -2.71 2.80 -5.84
CA GLU A 19 -1.81 1.94 -5.05
C GLU A 19 -0.60 1.47 -5.88
N PHE A 20 -0.86 1.00 -7.10
CA PHE A 20 0.21 0.54 -8.00
C PHE A 20 1.16 1.67 -8.37
N GLY A 21 0.62 2.86 -8.67
CA GLY A 21 1.40 4.05 -8.95
C GLY A 21 2.28 4.46 -7.76
N ALA A 22 1.74 4.42 -6.54
CA ALA A 22 2.49 4.73 -5.32
C ALA A 22 3.68 3.78 -5.11
N GLY A 23 3.47 2.46 -5.31
CA GLY A 23 4.54 1.47 -5.23
C GLY A 23 5.64 1.69 -6.28
N LEU A 24 5.25 1.96 -7.53
CA LEU A 24 6.20 2.21 -8.62
C LEU A 24 7.03 3.48 -8.40
N ILE A 25 6.42 4.55 -7.87
CA ILE A 25 7.14 5.79 -7.57
C ILE A 25 8.17 5.56 -6.45
N LYS A 26 7.84 4.76 -5.43
CA LYS A 26 8.79 4.35 -4.38
C LYS A 26 9.98 3.58 -4.96
N LEU A 27 9.74 2.61 -5.85
CA LEU A 27 10.82 1.86 -6.49
C LEU A 27 11.70 2.71 -7.42
N ARG A 28 11.09 3.68 -8.12
CA ARG A 28 11.78 4.60 -9.04
C ARG A 28 12.59 5.67 -8.31
N GLY A 29 12.08 6.16 -7.18
CA GLY A 29 12.67 7.23 -6.40
C GLY A 29 13.91 6.76 -5.63
N ASP A 30 13.87 6.92 -4.31
CA ASP A 30 15.05 6.76 -3.47
C ASP A 30 15.54 5.31 -3.37
N PRO A 31 16.87 5.08 -3.40
CA PRO A 31 17.44 3.75 -3.21
C PRO A 31 17.05 3.06 -1.89
N CYS A 32 16.65 3.83 -0.87
CA CYS A 32 16.20 3.26 0.41
C CYS A 32 15.02 2.30 0.25
N TRP A 33 14.16 2.50 -0.77
CA TRP A 33 12.97 1.66 -1.00
C TRP A 33 13.37 0.31 -1.56
N ARG A 34 14.50 0.25 -2.25
CA ARG A 34 15.11 -0.97 -2.81
C ARG A 34 16.03 -1.67 -1.80
N ASN A 35 16.63 -0.92 -0.89
CA ASN A 35 17.55 -1.40 0.16
C ASN A 35 16.85 -1.54 1.54
N PRO A 36 15.61 -2.03 1.56
CA PRO A 36 14.55 -1.80 2.55
C PRO A 36 14.94 -1.00 3.81
N ALA A 37 15.20 0.30 3.67
CA ALA A 37 15.68 1.16 4.76
C ALA A 37 14.81 2.41 5.00
N CYS A 38 13.86 2.73 4.12
CA CYS A 38 13.14 4.00 4.21
C CYS A 38 12.36 4.18 5.53
N LEU A 39 11.78 3.11 6.07
CA LEU A 39 10.95 3.23 7.27
C LEU A 39 11.75 3.47 8.56
N HIS A 40 13.08 3.50 8.51
CA HIS A 40 13.87 4.01 9.62
C HIS A 40 13.64 5.50 9.93
N TYR A 41 13.18 6.28 8.95
CA TYR A 41 12.99 7.74 9.10
C TYR A 41 11.70 8.25 8.44
N HIS A 42 11.14 7.54 7.47
CA HIS A 42 9.89 7.97 6.83
C HIS A 42 8.67 7.97 7.77
N HIS A 43 8.71 7.27 8.91
CA HIS A 43 7.65 7.38 9.93
C HIS A 43 7.51 8.79 10.50
N GLU A 44 8.59 9.58 10.51
CA GLU A 44 8.60 10.95 11.05
C GLU A 44 7.87 11.95 10.15
N THR A 45 7.81 11.68 8.85
CA THR A 45 7.22 12.60 7.85
C THR A 45 5.87 12.13 7.34
N GLN A 46 5.50 10.88 7.63
CA GLN A 46 4.20 10.34 7.25
C GLN A 46 3.08 11.00 8.08
N PRO A 47 1.96 11.39 7.46
CA PRO A 47 0.79 11.89 8.17
C PRO A 47 0.03 10.71 8.79
N LEU A 48 0.63 10.04 9.78
CA LEU A 48 0.04 8.95 10.54
C LEU A 48 -0.55 9.51 11.85
N PRO A 49 -1.87 9.70 11.96
CA PRO A 49 -2.47 10.19 13.18
C PRO A 49 -2.54 9.09 14.25
N GLY A 50 -2.28 9.46 15.50
CA GLY A 50 -2.64 8.67 16.67
C GLY A 50 -1.53 7.80 17.29
N PRO A 51 -1.84 7.11 18.39
CA PRO A 51 -0.84 6.40 19.22
C PRO A 51 -0.08 5.30 18.49
N LEU A 52 -0.70 4.70 17.48
CA LEU A 52 -0.05 3.66 16.67
C LEU A 52 1.14 4.22 15.88
N SER A 53 1.08 5.48 15.42
CA SER A 53 2.21 6.13 14.72
C SER A 53 3.47 6.15 15.57
N TRP A 54 3.34 6.54 16.84
CA TRP A 54 4.44 6.51 17.81
C TRP A 54 4.96 5.08 18.01
N PHE A 55 4.06 4.11 18.19
CA PHE A 55 4.46 2.70 18.35
C PHE A 55 5.25 2.18 17.15
N PHE A 56 4.74 2.38 15.93
CA PHE A 56 5.40 1.93 14.70
C PHE A 56 6.74 2.62 14.51
N HIS A 57 6.86 3.91 14.83
CA HIS A 57 8.14 4.64 14.75
C HIS A 57 9.24 4.05 15.64
N HIS A 58 8.89 3.41 16.77
CA HIS A 58 9.85 2.86 17.72
C HIS A 58 10.14 1.35 17.53
N LEU A 59 9.66 0.73 16.46
CA LEU A 59 9.93 -0.67 16.19
C LEU A 59 11.41 -0.90 15.83
N PRO A 60 11.96 -2.09 16.10
CA PRO A 60 13.37 -2.36 15.82
C PRO A 60 13.62 -2.43 14.31
N GLY A 61 14.83 -2.07 13.89
CA GLY A 61 15.22 -1.98 12.48
C GLY A 61 14.81 -3.13 11.56
N PRO A 62 14.95 -4.42 11.95
CA PRO A 62 14.50 -5.54 11.12
C PRO A 62 12.99 -5.50 10.82
N VAL A 63 12.17 -5.03 11.75
CA VAL A 63 10.71 -4.91 11.57
C VAL A 63 10.41 -3.83 10.54
N HIS A 64 11.12 -2.70 10.55
CA HIS A 64 10.99 -1.69 9.49
C HIS A 64 11.31 -2.24 8.10
N ARG A 65 12.29 -3.15 7.97
CA ARG A 65 12.56 -3.80 6.68
C ARG A 65 11.38 -4.65 6.22
N VAL A 66 10.75 -5.37 7.14
CA VAL A 66 9.53 -6.14 6.88
C VAL A 66 8.38 -5.23 6.50
N GLU A 67 8.20 -4.08 7.16
CA GLU A 67 7.18 -3.08 6.81
C GLU A 67 7.40 -2.53 5.40
N VAL A 68 8.65 -2.25 4.98
CA VAL A 68 8.94 -1.83 3.61
C VAL A 68 8.54 -2.91 2.61
N ALA A 69 8.87 -4.17 2.89
CA ALA A 69 8.47 -5.29 2.05
C ALA A 69 6.95 -5.48 2.00
N ALA A 70 6.27 -5.39 3.15
CA ALA A 70 4.82 -5.47 3.24
C ALA A 70 4.15 -4.33 2.46
N ASN A 71 4.69 -3.11 2.53
CA ASN A 71 4.25 -1.98 1.71
C ASN A 71 4.39 -2.28 0.22
N HIS A 72 5.53 -2.84 -0.22
CA HIS A 72 5.71 -3.22 -1.63
C HIS A 72 4.70 -4.29 -2.07
N VAL A 73 4.44 -5.30 -1.24
CA VAL A 73 3.41 -6.31 -1.55
C VAL A 73 2.01 -5.67 -1.62
N ALA A 74 1.65 -4.84 -0.65
CA ALA A 74 0.36 -4.17 -0.58
C ALA A 74 0.12 -3.22 -1.77
N GLN A 75 1.18 -2.60 -2.29
CA GLN A 75 1.07 -1.62 -3.38
C GLN A 75 1.31 -2.21 -4.77
N LEU A 76 2.14 -3.26 -4.90
CA LEU A 76 2.53 -3.82 -6.19
C LEU A 76 1.91 -5.17 -6.50
N VAL A 77 1.36 -5.87 -5.51
CA VAL A 77 0.78 -7.22 -5.70
C VAL A 77 -0.71 -7.23 -5.38
N VAL A 78 -1.10 -6.77 -4.20
CA VAL A 78 -2.50 -6.79 -3.74
C VAL A 78 -3.48 -6.08 -4.69
N PRO A 79 -3.15 -4.94 -5.35
CA PRO A 79 -4.12 -4.26 -6.20
C PRO A 79 -4.57 -5.09 -7.41
N PHE A 80 -3.78 -6.08 -7.85
CA PHE A 80 -4.21 -7.01 -8.91
C PHE A 80 -5.39 -7.89 -8.47
N ALA A 81 -5.57 -8.12 -7.17
CA ALA A 81 -6.71 -8.87 -6.64
C ALA A 81 -8.06 -8.16 -6.89
N LEU A 82 -8.07 -6.84 -7.17
CA LEU A 82 -9.27 -6.09 -7.53
C LEU A 82 -9.93 -6.61 -8.83
N PHE A 83 -9.18 -7.32 -9.67
CA PHE A 83 -9.65 -7.89 -10.93
C PHE A 83 -9.99 -9.39 -10.83
N THR A 84 -9.83 -9.99 -9.65
CA THR A 84 -10.22 -11.40 -9.42
C THR A 84 -11.70 -11.52 -9.09
N PRO A 85 -12.35 -12.66 -9.40
CA PRO A 85 -13.70 -12.94 -8.92
C PRO A 85 -13.74 -12.83 -7.39
N GLN A 86 -14.61 -11.96 -6.88
CA GLN A 86 -14.82 -11.81 -5.45
C GLN A 86 -15.73 -12.93 -4.96
N ALA A 87 -15.41 -13.52 -3.80
CA ALA A 87 -16.29 -14.49 -3.17
C ALA A 87 -17.67 -13.86 -2.90
N PRO A 88 -18.77 -14.60 -3.10
CA PRO A 88 -20.08 -14.15 -2.67
C PRO A 88 -20.04 -13.80 -1.18
N SER A 89 -20.63 -12.67 -0.78
CA SER A 89 -20.81 -12.36 0.63
C SER A 89 -21.62 -13.48 1.29
N PRO A 90 -21.23 -14.00 2.46
CA PRO A 90 -22.11 -14.87 3.23
C PRO A 90 -23.36 -14.05 3.59
N GLY A 91 -24.49 -14.43 2.98
CA GLY A 91 -25.81 -13.87 3.26
C GLY A 91 -26.42 -14.45 4.51
#